data_AF-W0TGP5-F1
#
_entry.id   AF-W0TGP5-F1
#
_cell.length_a   1.000
_cell.length_b   1.000
_cell.length_c   1.000
_cell.angle_alpha   90.00
_cell.angle_beta   90.00
_cell.angle_gamma   90.00
#
_symmetry.space_group_name_H-M   'P 1'
#
loop_
_entity.id
_entity.type
_entity.pdbx_description
1 polymer ?
#
loop_
_entity_poly.entity_id
_entity_poly.type
_entity_poly.pdbx_seq_one_letter_code
_entity_poly.pdbx_strand_id
1 'polypeptide(L)'
;MGSDLIIDTQLPEFDDAAEAGFLHKDILFDPNGKLVINRERCINPKLIDNFFRFLRHGSDDVLKQKLNNNKSATNQDRNCDAVLKSVLYPNWKIRHDIISYCENELNSMQKELNSSSNMDNENQRPIVTERIDPYAVKDMLTEKENRFKDYRILENWISNQKNIESIIQIRTSSVLSEQCGNNRDYIREFENFIKANK
;
A
#
# COMPACT_ATOMS: atom_id res chain seq x y z
N MET A 1 -2.14 14.52 -13.09
CA MET A 1 -1.10 13.94 -12.21
C MET A 1 -1.48 14.30 -10.79
N GLY A 2 -1.76 13.30 -9.96
CA GLY A 2 -1.96 13.52 -8.52
C GLY A 2 -0.64 13.91 -7.87
N SER A 3 -0.69 14.59 -6.73
CA SER A 3 0.48 14.85 -5.90
C SER A 3 1.06 13.53 -5.39
N ASP A 4 2.38 13.43 -5.28
CA ASP A 4 3.04 12.28 -4.67
C ASP A 4 2.57 12.08 -3.22
N LEU A 5 2.39 10.83 -2.82
CA LEU A 5 2.11 10.49 -1.42
C LEU A 5 3.45 10.37 -0.68
N ILE A 6 3.63 11.17 0.37
CA ILE A 6 4.84 11.16 1.19
C ILE A 6 4.50 10.53 2.53
N ILE A 7 5.17 9.42 2.84
CA ILE A 7 5.04 8.71 4.11
C ILE A 7 6.27 8.98 4.95
N ASP A 8 6.06 9.35 6.21
CA ASP A 8 7.13 9.41 7.20
C ASP A 8 7.49 7.98 7.64
N THR A 9 8.76 7.61 7.52
CA THR A 9 9.27 6.30 7.94
C THR A 9 9.90 6.35 9.33
N GLN A 10 9.87 7.48 10.03
CA GLN A 10 10.26 7.59 11.43
C GLN A 10 9.10 7.14 12.34
N LEU A 11 8.73 5.85 12.28
CA LEU A 11 7.85 5.27 13.28
C LEU A 11 8.70 4.82 14.48
N PRO A 12 8.23 4.95 15.73
CA PRO A 12 8.97 4.50 16.92
C PRO A 12 9.35 3.01 16.89
N GLU A 13 8.69 2.21 16.04
CA GLU A 13 8.99 0.80 15.80
C GLU A 13 10.22 0.58 14.90
N PHE A 14 10.69 1.60 14.17
CA PHE A 14 11.90 1.56 13.35
C PHE A 14 13.17 1.60 14.20
N ASP A 15 13.16 2.34 15.31
CA ASP A 15 14.33 2.46 16.18
C ASP A 15 14.63 1.10 16.85
N ASP A 16 13.59 0.43 17.38
CA ASP A 16 13.70 -0.91 17.97
C ASP A 16 14.16 -1.97 16.94
N ALA A 17 13.72 -1.88 15.70
CA ALA A 17 14.03 -2.86 14.64
C ALA A 17 15.40 -2.63 13.97
N ALA A 18 15.85 -1.37 13.88
CA ALA A 18 17.19 -1.00 13.42
C ALA A 18 18.25 -1.43 14.45
N GLU A 19 18.01 -1.19 15.74
CA GLU A 19 18.90 -1.64 16.82
C GLU A 19 19.01 -3.17 16.90
N ALA A 20 17.92 -3.89 16.64
CA ALA A 20 17.89 -5.35 16.66
C ALA A 20 18.44 -6.02 15.37
N GLY A 21 18.90 -5.25 14.38
CA GLY A 21 19.54 -5.79 13.16
C GLY A 21 18.59 -6.51 12.19
N PHE A 22 17.27 -6.32 12.34
CA PHE A 22 16.27 -6.92 11.44
C PHE A 22 16.09 -6.15 10.12
N LEU A 23 16.58 -4.91 10.05
CA LEU A 23 16.63 -4.15 8.81
C LEU A 23 17.85 -4.57 7.98
N HIS A 24 17.59 -5.17 6.82
CA HIS A 24 18.65 -5.45 5.84
C HIS A 24 19.14 -4.14 5.23
N LYS A 25 20.47 -3.99 5.03
CA LYS A 25 21.11 -2.78 4.47
C LYS A 25 20.54 -2.34 3.11
N ASP A 26 19.84 -3.22 2.42
CA ASP A 26 19.21 -2.97 1.12
C ASP A 26 17.91 -2.15 1.20
N ILE A 27 17.40 -1.90 2.41
CA ILE A 27 16.25 -1.02 2.63
C ILE A 27 16.77 0.41 2.82
N LEU A 28 17.29 0.98 1.74
CA LEU A 28 17.60 2.41 1.67
C LEU A 28 16.29 3.20 1.58
N PHE A 29 15.71 3.52 2.73
CA PHE A 29 14.80 4.66 2.83
C PHE A 29 15.61 5.95 2.61
N ASP A 30 14.96 7.01 2.11
CA ASP A 30 15.60 8.31 1.93
C ASP A 30 16.39 8.70 3.20
N PRO A 31 17.61 9.26 3.11
CA PRO A 31 18.35 9.74 4.28
C PRO A 31 17.54 10.68 5.19
N ASN A 32 16.46 11.28 4.68
CA ASN A 32 15.52 12.10 5.45
C ASN A 32 14.40 11.30 6.14
N GLY A 33 14.39 9.97 6.08
CA GLY A 33 13.38 9.13 6.71
C GLY A 33 11.99 9.23 6.06
N LYS A 34 11.93 9.40 4.73
CA LYS A 34 10.67 9.52 3.99
C LYS A 34 10.57 8.51 2.85
N LEU A 35 9.38 7.96 2.67
CA LEU A 35 9.03 7.12 1.54
C LEU A 35 8.06 7.90 0.65
N VAL A 36 8.55 8.30 -0.53
CA VAL A 36 7.73 8.94 -1.57
C VAL A 36 7.11 7.86 -2.43
N ILE A 37 5.80 7.87 -2.60
CA ILE A 37 5.03 6.98 -3.46
C ILE A 37 4.47 7.80 -4.61
N ASN A 38 4.75 7.32 -5.82
CA ASN A 38 4.28 7.87 -7.08
C ASN A 38 3.82 6.74 -8.00
N ARG A 39 3.27 7.07 -9.16
CA ARG A 39 2.78 6.07 -10.14
C ARG A 39 3.84 5.04 -10.52
N GLU A 40 5.08 5.47 -10.79
CA GLU A 40 6.17 4.58 -11.17
C GLU A 40 6.46 3.55 -10.07
N ARG A 41 6.46 3.97 -8.81
CA ARG A 41 6.64 3.09 -7.65
C ARG A 41 5.46 2.16 -7.42
N CYS A 42 4.24 2.54 -7.80
CA CYS A 42 3.11 1.61 -7.80
C CYS A 42 3.29 0.52 -8.88
N ILE A 43 3.76 0.88 -10.08
CA ILE A 43 4.01 -0.07 -11.18
C ILE A 43 5.17 -1.02 -10.85
N ASN A 44 6.22 -0.52 -10.19
CA ASN A 44 7.34 -1.31 -9.68
C ASN A 44 7.38 -1.30 -8.14
N PRO A 45 6.56 -2.15 -7.48
CA PRO A 45 6.27 -2.05 -6.06
C PRO A 45 7.33 -2.68 -5.15
N LYS A 46 8.52 -3.06 -5.64
CA LYS A 46 9.53 -3.77 -4.84
C LYS A 46 9.88 -3.07 -3.51
N LEU A 47 10.04 -1.75 -3.55
CA LEU A 47 10.31 -0.98 -2.33
C LEU A 47 9.09 -0.93 -1.40
N ILE A 48 7.90 -0.81 -1.97
CA ILE A 48 6.63 -0.82 -1.23
C ILE A 48 6.43 -2.18 -0.54
N ASP A 49 6.68 -3.27 -1.24
CA ASP A 49 6.56 -4.63 -0.70
C ASP A 49 7.52 -4.85 0.49
N ASN A 50 8.76 -4.38 0.37
CA ASN A 50 9.72 -4.42 1.47
C ASN A 50 9.26 -3.59 2.67
N PHE A 51 8.73 -2.39 2.41
CA PHE A 51 8.18 -1.52 3.45
C PHE A 51 6.95 -2.17 4.13
N PHE A 52 6.04 -2.77 3.37
CA PHE A 52 4.89 -3.49 3.93
C PHE A 52 5.32 -4.68 4.77
N ARG A 53 6.32 -5.45 4.33
CA ARG A 53 6.88 -6.54 5.13
C ARG A 53 7.42 -6.01 6.47
N PHE A 54 8.10 -4.88 6.44
CA PHE A 54 8.60 -4.24 7.66
C PHE A 54 7.44 -3.82 8.59
N LEU A 55 6.45 -3.08 8.09
CA LEU A 55 5.31 -2.64 8.89
C LEU A 55 4.57 -3.83 9.51
N ARG A 56 4.32 -4.90 8.74
CA ARG A 56 3.66 -6.11 9.23
C ARG A 56 4.46 -6.80 10.32
N HIS A 57 5.79 -6.85 10.17
CA HIS A 57 6.66 -7.41 11.20
C HIS A 57 6.62 -6.58 12.49
N GLY A 58 6.66 -5.25 12.38
CA GLY A 58 6.63 -4.32 13.51
C GLY A 58 5.29 -4.30 14.27
N SER A 59 4.18 -4.48 13.55
CA SER A 59 2.83 -4.38 14.11
C SER A 59 2.14 -5.72 14.39
N ASP A 60 2.07 -6.60 13.39
CA ASP A 60 1.19 -7.77 13.39
C ASP A 60 1.91 -9.04 13.87
N ASP A 61 3.09 -9.34 13.33
CA ASP A 61 3.80 -10.61 13.61
C ASP A 61 4.25 -10.70 15.08
N VAL A 62 4.66 -9.57 15.66
CA VAL A 62 5.10 -9.48 17.06
C VAL A 62 3.97 -9.09 18.02
N LEU A 63 2.74 -8.95 17.55
CA LEU A 63 1.62 -8.42 18.33
C LEU A 63 1.39 -9.20 19.62
N LYS A 64 1.38 -10.54 19.54
CA LYS A 64 1.15 -11.40 20.71
C LYS A 64 2.24 -11.21 21.77
N GLN A 65 3.49 -11.02 21.35
CA GLN A 65 4.60 -10.74 22.26
C GLN A 65 4.44 -9.36 22.90
N LYS A 66 4.13 -8.31 22.12
CA LYS A 66 3.89 -6.96 22.63
C LYS A 66 2.73 -6.92 23.64
N LEU A 67 1.64 -7.65 23.39
CA LEU A 67 0.50 -7.75 24.30
C LEU A 67 0.88 -8.48 25.61
N ASN A 68 1.64 -9.56 25.52
CA ASN A 68 2.07 -10.33 26.69
C ASN A 68 3.10 -9.58 27.55
N ASN A 69 4.07 -8.90 26.95
CA ASN A 69 5.09 -8.15 27.69
C ASN A 69 4.46 -7.01 28.53
N ASN A 70 3.35 -6.46 28.07
CA ASN A 70 2.65 -5.37 28.75
C ASN A 70 1.52 -5.86 29.68
N LYS A 71 1.38 -7.17 29.95
CA LYS A 71 0.43 -7.70 30.94
C LYS A 71 0.86 -7.34 32.36
N SER A 72 0.45 -6.16 32.83
CA SER A 72 0.22 -5.95 34.26
C SER A 72 -1.17 -6.50 34.61
N ALA A 73 -1.24 -7.41 35.58
CA ALA A 73 -2.44 -8.18 35.95
C ALA A 73 -3.70 -7.35 36.31
N THR A 74 -3.60 -6.04 36.39
CA THR A 74 -4.65 -5.13 36.86
C THR A 74 -5.31 -4.28 35.75
N ASN A 75 -4.79 -4.23 34.51
CA ASN A 75 -5.31 -3.33 33.46
C ASN A 75 -5.13 -3.87 32.02
N GLN A 76 -5.58 -5.09 31.75
CA GLN A 76 -5.45 -5.73 30.43
C GLN A 76 -6.08 -4.91 29.28
N ASP A 77 -7.27 -4.34 29.50
CA ASP A 77 -7.98 -3.55 28.47
C ASP A 77 -7.25 -2.25 28.09
N ARG A 78 -6.66 -1.55 29.07
CA ARG A 78 -5.91 -0.30 28.82
C ARG A 78 -4.63 -0.54 28.01
N ASN A 79 -4.00 -1.70 28.23
CA ASN A 79 -2.83 -2.10 27.45
C ASN A 79 -3.19 -2.41 25.99
N CYS A 80 -4.30 -3.12 25.77
CA CYS A 80 -4.81 -3.37 24.43
C CYS A 80 -5.12 -2.08 23.67
N ASP A 81 -5.84 -1.14 24.29
CA ASP A 81 -6.12 0.17 23.67
C ASP A 81 -4.84 0.96 23.33
N ALA A 82 -3.82 0.89 24.19
CA ALA A 82 -2.54 1.54 23.95
C ALA A 82 -1.86 0.96 22.71
N VAL A 83 -1.74 -0.37 22.62
CA VAL A 83 -1.13 -1.05 21.47
C VAL A 83 -1.91 -0.80 20.17
N LEU A 84 -3.25 -0.83 20.24
CA LEU A 84 -4.10 -0.55 19.08
C LEU A 84 -3.87 0.87 18.52
N LYS A 85 -3.88 1.88 19.39
CA LYS A 85 -3.83 3.29 18.97
C LYS A 85 -2.43 3.78 18.63
N SER A 86 -1.39 3.22 19.27
CA SER A 86 -0.01 3.68 19.08
C SER A 86 0.75 2.92 18.00
N VAL A 87 0.44 1.64 17.80
CA VAL A 87 1.21 0.75 16.91
C VAL A 87 0.31 0.23 15.80
N LEU A 88 -0.74 -0.53 16.14
CA LEU A 88 -1.43 -1.34 15.15
C LEU A 88 -2.19 -0.51 14.11
N TYR A 89 -3.10 0.38 14.55
CA TYR A 89 -3.93 1.18 13.65
C TYR A 89 -3.13 2.20 12.82
N PRO A 90 -2.11 2.88 13.36
CA PRO A 90 -1.21 3.68 12.54
C PRO A 90 -0.54 2.87 11.42
N ASN A 91 0.02 1.69 11.73
CA ASN A 91 0.65 0.83 10.71
C ASN A 91 -0.35 0.36 9.65
N TRP A 92 -1.53 -0.11 10.06
CA TRP A 92 -2.59 -0.52 9.14
C TRP A 92 -3.04 0.64 8.26
N LYS A 93 -3.13 1.85 8.81
CA LYS A 93 -3.49 3.05 8.05
C LYS A 93 -2.45 3.37 6.99
N ILE A 94 -1.16 3.33 7.32
CA ILE A 94 -0.09 3.58 6.34
C ILE A 94 -0.19 2.59 5.16
N ARG A 95 -0.39 1.29 5.44
CA ARG A 95 -0.57 0.29 4.39
C ARG A 95 -1.82 0.55 3.56
N HIS A 96 -2.93 0.89 4.21
CA HIS A 96 -4.18 1.26 3.55
C HIS A 96 -4.05 2.49 2.65
N ASP A 97 -3.37 3.54 3.12
CA ASP A 97 -3.17 4.79 2.38
C ASP A 97 -2.34 4.55 1.12
N ILE A 98 -1.26 3.75 1.21
CA ILE A 98 -0.43 3.39 0.06
C ILE A 98 -1.22 2.57 -0.97
N ILE A 99 -1.96 1.55 -0.54
CA ILE A 99 -2.80 0.75 -1.44
C ILE A 99 -3.86 1.64 -2.13
N SER A 100 -4.51 2.52 -1.36
CA SER A 100 -5.55 3.42 -1.87
C SER A 100 -4.98 4.45 -2.85
N TYR A 101 -3.77 4.95 -2.61
CA TYR A 101 -3.07 5.82 -3.54
C TYR A 101 -2.80 5.11 -4.87
N CYS A 102 -2.22 3.91 -4.82
CA CYS A 102 -1.96 3.14 -6.03
C CYS A 102 -3.25 2.75 -6.78
N GLU A 103 -4.35 2.51 -6.07
CA GLU A 103 -5.68 2.30 -6.69
C GLU A 103 -6.20 3.56 -7.39
N ASN A 104 -5.99 4.74 -6.83
CA ASN A 104 -6.32 6.00 -7.51
C ASN A 104 -5.50 6.20 -8.79
N GLU A 105 -4.20 5.86 -8.76
CA GLU A 105 -3.36 5.89 -9.95
C GLU A 105 -3.80 4.85 -10.99
N LEU A 106 -4.19 3.64 -10.58
CA LEU A 106 -4.78 2.64 -11.48
C LEU A 106 -6.03 3.18 -12.18
N ASN A 107 -6.93 3.83 -11.42
CA ASN A 107 -8.14 4.45 -11.96
C ASN A 107 -7.80 5.60 -12.92
N SER A 108 -6.74 6.37 -12.67
CA SER A 108 -6.23 7.39 -13.61
C SER A 108 -5.73 6.75 -14.90
N MET A 109 -4.92 5.69 -14.80
CA MET A 109 -4.42 4.94 -15.97
C MET A 109 -5.57 4.36 -16.80
N GLN A 110 -6.61 3.84 -16.15
CA GLN A 110 -7.80 3.33 -16.83
C GLN A 110 -8.48 4.42 -17.68
N LYS A 111 -8.65 5.62 -17.12
CA LYS A 111 -9.22 6.77 -17.85
C LYS A 111 -8.35 7.17 -19.04
N GLU A 112 -7.03 7.22 -18.85
CA GLU A 112 -6.05 7.55 -19.90
C GLU A 112 -6.10 6.54 -21.06
N LEU A 113 -6.19 5.24 -20.77
CA LEU A 113 -6.36 4.18 -21.76
C LEU A 113 -7.67 4.30 -22.54
N ASN A 114 -8.78 4.59 -21.85
CA ASN A 114 -10.09 4.76 -22.47
C ASN A 114 -10.16 6.03 -23.35
N SER A 115 -9.59 7.15 -22.89
CA SER A 115 -9.52 8.39 -23.69
C SER A 115 -8.67 8.20 -24.95
N SER A 116 -7.56 7.46 -24.85
CA SER A 116 -6.72 7.13 -26.01
C SER A 116 -7.50 6.29 -27.04
N SER A 117 -8.28 5.32 -26.57
CA SER A 117 -9.12 4.48 -27.45
C SER A 117 -10.25 5.24 -28.14
N ASN A 118 -10.80 6.29 -27.52
CA ASN A 118 -11.85 7.11 -28.12
C ASN A 118 -11.28 8.10 -29.15
N MET A 119 -10.12 8.70 -28.87
CA MET A 119 -9.40 9.54 -29.84
C MET A 119 -8.98 8.76 -31.09
N ASP A 120 -8.57 7.50 -30.93
CA ASP A 120 -8.25 6.59 -32.05
C ASP A 120 -9.49 6.34 -32.94
N ASN A 121 -10.71 6.30 -32.38
CA ASN A 121 -11.94 6.01 -33.12
C ASN A 121 -12.60 7.25 -33.75
N GLU A 122 -12.53 8.43 -33.12
CA GLU A 122 -13.19 9.65 -33.64
C GLU A 122 -12.36 10.43 -34.67
N ASN A 123 -11.03 10.30 -34.67
CA ASN A 123 -10.14 11.04 -35.59
C ASN A 123 -9.60 10.20 -36.77
N GLN A 124 -10.02 8.95 -36.94
CA GLN A 124 -9.61 8.10 -38.05
C GLN A 124 -10.67 8.01 -39.16
N ARG A 125 -11.02 9.15 -39.75
CA ARG A 125 -11.11 9.19 -41.22
C ARG A 125 -9.71 9.59 -41.68
N PRO A 126 -8.90 8.69 -42.25
CA PRO A 126 -7.52 9.03 -42.57
C PRO A 126 -7.52 10.13 -43.62
N ILE A 127 -7.05 11.32 -43.26
CA ILE A 127 -6.46 12.22 -44.24
C ILE A 127 -5.17 11.52 -44.65
N VAL A 128 -5.25 10.80 -45.78
CA VAL A 128 -4.14 10.05 -46.35
C VAL A 128 -3.06 11.05 -46.75
N THR A 129 -2.08 11.28 -45.87
CA THR A 129 -0.80 11.87 -46.25
C THR A 129 0.24 10.76 -46.43
N GLU A 130 0.90 10.85 -47.57
CA GLU A 130 1.43 9.77 -48.41
C GLU A 130 2.68 9.01 -47.93
N ARG A 131 3.15 9.15 -46.68
CA ARG A 131 4.27 8.32 -46.16
C ARG A 131 4.21 8.15 -44.63
N ILE A 132 3.44 7.17 -44.18
CA ILE A 132 3.53 6.69 -42.80
C ILE A 132 4.75 5.76 -42.73
N ASP A 133 5.76 6.14 -41.95
CA ASP A 133 6.91 5.29 -41.66
C ASP A 133 6.42 3.99 -40.96
N PRO A 134 6.72 2.79 -41.51
CA PRO A 134 6.37 1.51 -40.88
C PRO A 134 6.87 1.37 -39.44
N TYR A 135 7.96 2.04 -39.06
CA TYR A 135 8.47 2.03 -37.69
C TYR A 135 7.61 2.88 -36.76
N ALA A 136 7.05 3.99 -37.22
CA ALA A 136 6.19 4.85 -36.40
C ALA A 136 4.91 4.12 -35.94
N VAL A 137 4.30 3.32 -36.81
CA VAL A 137 3.13 2.49 -36.45
C VAL A 137 3.50 1.43 -35.41
N LYS A 138 4.66 0.79 -35.59
CA LYS A 138 5.15 -0.23 -34.65
C LYS A 138 5.44 0.37 -33.27
N ASP A 139 6.04 1.55 -33.22
CA ASP A 139 6.36 2.23 -31.97
C ASP A 139 5.08 2.62 -31.22
N MET A 140 4.06 3.16 -31.91
CA MET A 140 2.75 3.45 -31.33
C MET A 140 2.06 2.21 -30.75
N LEU A 141 2.10 1.09 -31.47
CA LEU A 141 1.53 -0.18 -30.99
C LEU A 141 2.29 -0.70 -29.76
N THR A 142 3.61 -0.64 -29.79
CA THR A 142 4.48 -1.07 -28.68
C THR A 142 4.23 -0.23 -27.43
N GLU A 143 4.08 1.09 -27.58
CA GLU A 143 3.76 1.99 -26.47
C GLU A 143 2.38 1.67 -25.87
N LYS A 144 1.38 1.41 -26.71
CA LYS A 144 0.04 0.99 -26.27
C LYS A 144 0.10 -0.31 -25.48
N GLU A 145 0.81 -1.31 -25.98
CA GLU A 145 1.02 -2.60 -25.30
C GLU A 145 1.69 -2.43 -23.93
N ASN A 146 2.73 -1.58 -23.84
CA ASN A 146 3.41 -1.28 -22.59
C ASN A 146 2.46 -0.63 -21.56
N ARG A 147 1.64 0.34 -21.97
CA ARG A 147 0.67 0.98 -21.07
C ARG A 147 -0.37 -0.01 -20.54
N PHE A 148 -0.87 -0.92 -21.38
CA PHE A 148 -1.79 -1.98 -20.95
C PHE A 148 -1.10 -3.01 -20.03
N LYS A 149 0.17 -3.32 -20.29
CA LYS A 149 0.97 -4.20 -19.43
C LYS A 149 1.13 -3.61 -18.03
N ASP A 150 1.51 -2.33 -17.93
CA ASP A 150 1.70 -1.66 -16.64
C ASP A 150 0.39 -1.58 -15.86
N TYR A 151 -0.73 -1.28 -16.53
CA TYR A 151 -2.06 -1.31 -15.93
C TYR A 151 -2.37 -2.68 -15.30
N ARG A 152 -2.16 -3.78 -16.05
CA ARG A 152 -2.45 -5.14 -15.56
C ARG A 152 -1.54 -5.55 -14.40
N ILE A 153 -0.27 -5.17 -14.45
CA ILE A 153 0.69 -5.43 -13.36
C ILE A 153 0.20 -4.75 -12.09
N LEU A 154 -0.15 -3.47 -12.17
CA LEU A 154 -0.62 -2.69 -11.04
C LEU A 154 -1.96 -3.21 -10.49
N GLU A 155 -2.92 -3.52 -11.37
CA GLU A 155 -4.22 -4.09 -11.00
C GLU A 155 -4.08 -5.40 -10.21
N ASN A 156 -3.24 -6.31 -10.72
CA ASN A 156 -2.97 -7.58 -10.04
C ASN A 156 -2.27 -7.36 -8.69
N TRP A 157 -1.30 -6.44 -8.63
CA TRP A 157 -0.62 -6.13 -7.38
C TRP A 157 -1.58 -5.57 -6.33
N ILE A 158 -2.46 -4.61 -6.68
CA ILE A 158 -3.46 -4.04 -5.76
C ILE A 158 -4.41 -5.12 -5.24
N SER A 159 -4.93 -5.96 -6.13
CA SER A 159 -5.82 -7.07 -5.75
C SER A 159 -5.14 -8.02 -4.76
N ASN A 160 -3.89 -8.38 -5.02
CA ASN A 160 -3.11 -9.22 -4.13
C ASN A 160 -2.86 -8.57 -2.76
N GLN A 161 -2.48 -7.28 -2.73
CA GLN A 161 -2.26 -6.57 -1.46
C GLN A 161 -3.54 -6.45 -0.64
N LYS A 162 -4.70 -6.17 -1.27
CA LYS A 162 -6.00 -6.17 -0.58
C LYS A 162 -6.33 -7.52 0.03
N ASN A 163 -6.05 -8.62 -0.68
CA ASN A 163 -6.25 -9.97 -0.16
C ASN A 163 -5.31 -10.26 1.03
N ILE A 164 -4.03 -9.89 0.91
CA ILE A 164 -3.05 -10.04 2.00
C ILE A 164 -3.50 -9.25 3.23
N GLU A 165 -3.88 -7.98 3.09
CA GLU A 165 -4.33 -7.17 4.21
C GLU A 165 -5.60 -7.74 4.86
N SER A 166 -6.56 -8.25 4.08
CA SER A 166 -7.74 -8.93 4.64
C SER A 166 -7.36 -10.13 5.50
N ILE A 167 -6.45 -10.99 5.02
CA ILE A 167 -5.96 -12.15 5.77
C ILE A 167 -5.25 -11.73 7.06
N ILE A 168 -4.39 -10.70 6.99
CA ILE A 168 -3.65 -10.19 8.15
C ILE A 168 -4.62 -9.62 9.18
N GLN A 169 -5.57 -8.78 8.76
CA GLN A 169 -6.55 -8.17 9.66
C GLN A 169 -7.42 -9.22 10.36
N ILE A 170 -7.85 -10.27 9.66
CA ILE A 170 -8.60 -11.38 10.26
C ILE A 170 -7.75 -12.12 11.31
N ARG A 171 -6.50 -12.46 10.97
CA ARG A 171 -5.59 -13.16 11.89
C ARG A 171 -5.28 -12.32 13.13
N THR A 172 -4.93 -11.05 12.92
CA THR A 172 -4.65 -10.11 13.99
C THR A 172 -5.87 -9.87 14.87
N SER A 173 -7.07 -9.75 14.28
CA SER A 173 -8.33 -9.66 15.03
C SER A 173 -8.59 -10.89 15.91
N SER A 174 -8.23 -12.10 15.43
CA SER A 174 -8.29 -13.33 16.24
C SER A 174 -7.35 -13.24 17.44
N VAL A 175 -6.10 -12.80 17.25
CA VAL A 175 -5.12 -12.63 18.34
C VAL A 175 -5.61 -11.59 19.35
N LEU A 176 -6.16 -10.47 18.89
CA LEU A 176 -6.74 -9.43 19.74
C LEU A 176 -7.94 -9.96 20.51
N SER A 177 -8.81 -10.74 19.88
CA SER A 177 -9.96 -11.37 20.54
C SER A 177 -9.49 -12.26 21.71
N GLU A 178 -8.50 -13.12 21.45
CA GLU A 178 -7.91 -13.99 22.48
C GLU A 178 -7.22 -13.24 23.63
N GLN A 179 -6.54 -12.12 23.35
CA GLN A 179 -5.71 -11.42 24.33
C GLN A 179 -6.38 -10.19 24.96
N CYS A 180 -7.36 -9.61 24.31
CA CYS A 180 -7.99 -8.33 24.67
C CYS A 180 -9.52 -8.44 24.83
N GLY A 181 -10.11 -9.58 24.45
CA GLY A 181 -11.53 -9.86 24.62
C GLY A 181 -12.31 -9.88 23.30
N ASN A 182 -13.36 -10.70 23.28
CA ASN A 182 -14.20 -10.97 22.10
C ASN A 182 -15.39 -10.02 21.96
N ASN A 183 -15.53 -9.03 22.84
CA ASN A 183 -16.65 -8.08 22.85
C ASN A 183 -16.46 -6.90 21.89
N ARG A 184 -15.34 -6.85 21.17
CA ARG A 184 -14.96 -5.76 20.27
C ARG A 184 -14.85 -6.25 18.84
N ASP A 185 -15.15 -5.36 17.91
CA ASP A 185 -14.97 -5.59 16.49
C ASP A 185 -13.79 -4.74 16.02
N TYR A 186 -12.58 -5.30 16.14
CA TYR A 186 -11.34 -4.58 15.88
C TYR A 186 -11.20 -4.06 14.45
N ILE A 187 -11.85 -4.73 13.48
CA ILE A 187 -11.83 -4.32 12.07
C ILE A 187 -12.72 -3.09 11.88
N ARG A 188 -13.94 -3.10 12.41
CA ARG A 188 -14.81 -1.92 12.42
C ARG A 188 -14.21 -0.77 13.25
N GLU A 189 -13.55 -1.12 14.35
CA GLU A 189 -12.53 -0.35 15.10
C GLU A 189 -11.71 0.54 14.17
N PHE A 190 -10.96 -0.15 13.33
CA PHE A 190 -10.02 0.41 12.37
C PHE A 190 -10.70 1.20 11.24
N GLU A 191 -11.81 0.72 10.69
CA GLU A 191 -12.55 1.47 9.66
C GLU A 191 -13.00 2.85 10.16
N ASN A 192 -13.45 2.91 11.41
CA ASN A 192 -13.81 4.17 12.07
C ASN A 192 -12.57 5.04 12.30
N PHE A 193 -11.44 4.44 12.68
CA PHE A 193 -10.17 5.14 12.80
C PHE A 193 -9.73 5.77 11.47
N ILE A 194 -9.82 5.07 10.34
CA ILE A 194 -9.51 5.64 9.03
C ILE A 194 -10.44 6.82 8.72
N LYS A 195 -11.76 6.66 8.92
CA LYS A 195 -12.75 7.71 8.65
C LYS A 195 -12.49 8.97 9.49
N ALA A 196 -12.04 8.81 10.72
CA ALA A 196 -11.73 9.92 11.62
C ALA A 196 -10.40 10.63 11.28
N ASN A 197 -9.48 9.95 10.60
CA ASN A 197 -8.14 10.46 10.25
C ASN A 197 -7.96 10.57 8.71
N LYS A 198 -9.06 10.89 8.01
CA LYS A 198 -9.08 11.10 6.56
C LYS A 198 -8.82 12.56 6.20
#